data_AF-A0A7V1BRI5-F1
#
_entry.id   AF-A0A7V1BRI5-F1
#
_cell.length_a   1.000
_cell.length_b   1.000
_cell.length_c   1.000
_cell.angle_alpha   90.00
_cell.angle_beta   90.00
_cell.angle_gamma   90.00
#
_symmetry.space_group_name_H-M   'P 1'
#
loop_
_entity.id
_entity.type
_entity.pdbx_description
1 polymer ?
#
loop_
_entity_poly.entity_id
_entity_poly.type
_entity_poly.pdbx_seq_one_letter_code
_entity_poly.pdbx_strand_id
1 'polypeptide(L)'
;MHMLLILTLAMSSAAFGSSETGNLARSERVSAAIEECRGKKYKTLGELEDCRDKAINKINAENPMRGAAYAKKYYSSMSRAQAETKLIELKSEWETADRAGYFSAKARNEGRVSRHAISEEGWWIQTHIFGTGKSMGDPWFIECKGFKTSNVIRRCPLGKGGEE
;
A
#
# COMPACT_ATOMS: atom_id res chain seq x y z
N MET A 1 -23.07 4.93 -51.21
CA MET A 1 -23.20 6.05 -50.24
C MET A 1 -23.74 5.49 -48.94
N HIS A 2 -23.26 5.97 -47.79
CA HIS A 2 -23.45 5.50 -46.39
C HIS A 2 -22.40 4.45 -45.95
N MET A 3 -21.15 4.84 -45.69
CA MET A 3 -20.60 5.57 -44.53
C MET A 3 -20.38 4.64 -43.32
N LEU A 4 -19.14 4.12 -43.24
CA LEU A 4 -18.56 3.43 -42.09
C LEU A 4 -18.58 4.35 -40.86
N LEU A 5 -19.12 3.86 -39.75
CA LEU A 5 -18.90 4.44 -38.43
C LEU A 5 -17.99 3.49 -37.64
N ILE A 6 -16.68 3.70 -37.73
CA ILE A 6 -15.69 3.00 -36.89
C ILE A 6 -15.68 3.73 -35.55
N LEU A 7 -16.33 3.15 -34.55
CA LEU A 7 -16.29 3.62 -33.16
C LEU A 7 -14.96 3.15 -32.55
N THR A 8 -13.93 3.99 -32.60
CA THR A 8 -12.67 3.76 -31.92
C THR A 8 -12.87 3.92 -30.42
N LEU A 9 -12.95 2.80 -29.69
CA LEU A 9 -12.78 2.79 -28.24
C LEU A 9 -11.36 3.27 -27.92
N ALA A 10 -11.24 4.52 -27.51
CA ALA A 10 -10.04 5.02 -26.86
C ALA A 10 -9.91 4.28 -25.51
N MET A 11 -9.12 3.20 -25.50
CA MET A 11 -8.55 2.64 -24.27
C MET A 11 -7.72 3.76 -23.63
N SER A 12 -8.34 4.44 -22.67
CA SER A 12 -7.61 5.29 -21.74
C SER A 12 -6.77 4.36 -20.89
N SER A 13 -5.52 4.17 -21.31
CA SER A 13 -4.46 3.62 -20.48
C SER A 13 -4.26 4.58 -19.31
N ALA A 14 -5.10 4.42 -18.28
CA ALA A 14 -4.76 4.91 -16.96
C ALA A 14 -3.44 4.21 -16.62
N ALA A 15 -2.36 4.97 -16.72
CA ALA A 15 -1.07 4.58 -16.20
C ALA A 15 -1.25 4.33 -14.70
N PHE A 16 -1.58 3.09 -14.35
CA PHE A 16 -1.31 2.52 -13.04
C PHE A 16 0.21 2.47 -12.92
N GLY A 17 0.80 3.63 -12.64
CA GLY A 17 2.19 3.77 -12.25
C GLY A 17 2.42 2.83 -11.08
N SER A 18 3.18 1.78 -11.37
CA SER A 18 3.38 0.61 -10.55
C SER A 18 3.74 0.96 -9.10
N SER A 19 2.86 0.58 -8.17
CA SER A 19 3.14 0.55 -6.72
C SER A 19 4.44 -0.20 -6.43
N GLU A 20 4.71 -1.24 -7.23
CA GLU A 20 5.89 -2.09 -7.16
C GLU A 20 7.18 -1.33 -7.50
N THR A 21 7.21 -0.55 -8.59
CA THR A 21 8.40 0.25 -8.95
C THR A 21 8.62 1.41 -8.00
N GLY A 22 7.56 2.03 -7.48
CA GLY A 22 7.66 3.08 -6.46
C GLY A 22 8.22 2.59 -5.13
N ASN A 23 7.87 1.37 -4.72
CA ASN A 23 8.36 0.71 -3.50
C ASN A 23 9.81 0.23 -3.64
N LEU A 24 10.17 -0.38 -4.77
CA LEU A 24 11.55 -0.76 -5.09
C LEU A 24 12.47 0.46 -5.11
N ALA A 25 12.06 1.52 -5.83
CA ALA A 25 12.79 2.78 -5.88
C ALA A 25 12.88 3.49 -4.51
N ARG A 26 11.96 3.24 -3.58
CA ARG A 26 12.07 3.74 -2.21
C ARG A 26 13.10 2.94 -1.41
N SER A 27 13.02 1.62 -1.44
CA SER A 27 13.91 0.74 -0.69
C SER A 27 15.37 0.93 -1.11
N GLU A 28 15.62 1.08 -2.42
CA GLU A 28 16.94 1.41 -2.96
C GLU A 28 17.45 2.78 -2.47
N ARG A 29 16.60 3.82 -2.51
CA ARG A 29 16.96 5.15 -2.02
C ARG A 29 17.27 5.18 -0.52
N VAL A 30 16.50 4.46 0.29
CA VAL A 30 16.74 4.36 1.74
C VAL A 30 18.02 3.60 2.02
N SER A 31 18.24 2.48 1.33
CA SER A 31 19.48 1.69 1.45
C SER A 31 20.71 2.51 1.08
N ALA A 32 20.66 3.22 -0.07
CA ALA A 32 21.74 4.09 -0.51
C ALA A 32 22.04 5.22 0.49
N ALA A 33 21.00 5.87 1.02
CA ALA A 33 21.14 6.91 2.03
C ALA A 33 21.77 6.41 3.34
N ILE A 34 21.41 5.19 3.77
CA ILE A 34 21.98 4.58 4.97
C ILE A 34 23.44 4.22 4.78
N GLU A 35 23.81 3.69 3.60
CA GLU A 35 25.21 3.42 3.26
C GLU A 35 26.03 4.72 3.15
N GLU A 36 25.47 5.80 2.62
CA GLU A 36 26.13 7.12 2.62
C GLU A 36 26.42 7.59 4.05
N CYS A 37 25.47 7.41 4.99
CA CYS A 37 25.72 7.70 6.40
C CYS A 37 26.80 6.77 6.98
N ARG A 38 26.79 5.47 6.69
CA ARG A 38 27.83 4.54 7.20
C ARG A 38 29.23 4.85 6.66
N GLY A 39 29.34 5.38 5.45
CA GLY A 39 30.61 5.82 4.86
C GLY A 39 31.23 7.04 5.54
N LYS A 40 30.45 7.78 6.36
CA LYS A 40 30.93 8.94 7.12
C LYS A 40 31.49 8.51 8.48
N LYS A 41 32.60 9.11 8.89
CA LYS A 41 33.19 8.88 10.21
C LYS A 41 32.47 9.75 11.25
N TYR A 42 31.53 9.15 11.98
CA TYR A 42 30.87 9.79 13.13
C TYR A 42 31.62 9.51 14.43
N LYS A 43 31.54 10.43 15.39
CA LYS A 43 32.16 10.29 16.70
C LYS A 43 31.30 9.48 17.66
N THR A 44 29.99 9.44 17.45
CA THR A 44 29.05 8.71 18.29
C THR A 44 28.01 7.94 17.47
N LEU A 45 27.36 6.95 18.08
CA LEU A 45 26.23 6.25 17.47
C LEU A 45 25.03 7.18 17.24
N GLY A 46 24.81 8.16 18.12
CA GLY A 46 23.72 9.14 17.98
C GLY A 46 23.87 10.01 16.72
N GLU A 47 25.10 10.45 16.40
CA GLU A 47 25.36 11.21 15.17
C GLU A 47 25.10 10.38 13.90
N LEU A 48 25.38 9.08 13.95
CA LEU A 48 25.05 8.15 12.85
C LEU A 48 23.54 7.99 12.68
N GLU A 49 22.81 7.85 13.78
CA GLU A 49 21.33 7.77 13.77
C GLU A 49 20.71 9.06 13.25
N ASP A 50 21.19 10.23 13.69
CA ASP A 50 20.74 11.54 13.20
C ASP A 50 20.92 11.70 11.68
N CYS A 51 22.04 11.20 11.13
CA CYS A 51 22.25 11.19 9.69
C CYS A 51 21.19 10.34 8.98
N ARG A 52 20.97 9.12 9.48
CA ARG A 52 19.99 8.19 8.89
C ARG A 52 18.59 8.78 8.95
N ASP A 53 18.19 9.32 10.08
CA ASP A 53 16.86 9.91 10.27
C ASP A 53 16.66 11.12 9.36
N LYS A 54 17.65 12.01 9.22
CA LYS A 54 17.57 13.14 8.28
C LYS A 54 17.40 12.66 6.83
N ALA A 55 18.18 11.66 6.42
CA ALA A 55 18.13 11.15 5.06
C ALA A 55 16.79 10.42 4.78
N ILE A 56 16.31 9.60 5.72
CA ILE A 56 15.00 8.94 5.64
C ILE A 56 13.87 9.98 5.62
N ASN A 57 13.95 11.04 6.43
CA ASN A 57 12.95 12.11 6.44
C ASN A 57 12.87 12.86 5.11
N LYS A 58 14.00 13.11 4.46
CA LYS A 58 14.03 13.69 3.11
C LYS A 58 13.32 12.79 2.10
N ILE A 59 13.61 11.48 2.13
CA ILE A 59 12.93 10.51 1.26
C ILE A 59 11.44 10.44 1.59
N ASN A 60 11.04 10.51 2.87
CA ASN A 60 9.64 10.52 3.29
C ASN A 60 8.86 11.75 2.82
N ALA A 61 9.52 12.91 2.67
CA ALA A 61 8.88 14.11 2.16
C ALA A 61 8.47 13.95 0.68
N GLU A 62 9.29 13.26 -0.12
CA GLU A 62 9.06 13.02 -1.55
C GLU A 62 8.22 11.76 -1.80
N ASN A 63 8.45 10.71 -0.98
CA ASN A 63 7.82 9.41 -1.10
C ASN A 63 7.38 8.94 0.30
N PRO A 64 6.15 9.30 0.71
CA PRO A 64 5.68 9.13 2.09
C PRO A 64 5.64 7.67 2.51
N MET A 65 5.82 7.45 3.82
CA MET A 65 5.70 6.11 4.39
C MET A 65 4.30 5.54 4.15
N ARG A 66 4.29 4.27 3.74
CA ARG A 66 3.08 3.47 3.54
C ARG A 66 2.40 3.14 4.87
N GLY A 67 1.10 2.91 4.83
CA GLY A 67 0.21 2.79 6.01
C GLY A 67 -1.07 3.60 5.89
N ALA A 68 -1.84 3.71 6.97
CA ALA A 68 -3.18 4.33 6.93
C ALA A 68 -3.19 5.79 6.42
N ALA A 69 -2.17 6.59 6.76
CA ALA A 69 -2.05 7.96 6.29
C ALA A 69 -1.79 8.05 4.78
N TYR A 70 -0.99 7.11 4.24
CA TYR A 70 -0.77 6.96 2.81
C TYR A 70 -2.08 6.61 2.10
N ALA A 71 -2.79 5.58 2.59
CA ALA A 71 -4.09 5.19 2.03
C ALA A 71 -5.09 6.36 2.01
N LYS A 72 -5.16 7.15 3.09
CA LYS A 72 -6.01 8.35 3.12
C LYS A 72 -5.71 9.33 1.99
N LYS A 73 -4.43 9.57 1.69
CA LYS A 73 -4.00 10.51 0.66
C LYS A 73 -4.23 9.96 -0.76
N TYR A 74 -3.95 8.68 -0.98
CA TYR A 74 -3.90 8.11 -2.33
C TYR A 74 -5.15 7.30 -2.74
N TYR A 75 -5.95 6.82 -1.79
CA TYR A 75 -7.09 5.91 -2.07
C TYR A 75 -8.45 6.57 -1.81
N SER A 76 -8.50 7.79 -1.28
CA SER A 76 -9.76 8.44 -0.87
C SER A 76 -10.73 8.76 -2.00
N SER A 77 -10.26 8.85 -3.24
CA SER A 77 -11.10 9.08 -4.41
C SER A 77 -11.44 7.79 -5.19
N MET A 78 -11.06 6.61 -4.68
CA MET A 78 -11.33 5.35 -5.37
C MET A 78 -12.82 4.97 -5.29
N SER A 79 -13.35 4.45 -6.40
CA SER A 79 -14.63 3.75 -6.40
C SER A 79 -14.51 2.40 -5.67
N ARG A 80 -15.65 1.80 -5.30
CA ARG A 80 -15.68 0.46 -4.66
C ARG A 80 -15.01 -0.61 -5.53
N ALA A 81 -15.19 -0.58 -6.86
CA ALA A 81 -14.54 -1.52 -7.77
C ALA A 81 -13.02 -1.33 -7.82
N GLN A 82 -12.55 -0.08 -7.91
CA GLN A 82 -11.12 0.24 -7.86
C GLN A 82 -10.49 -0.17 -6.53
N ALA A 83 -11.22 0.01 -5.43
CA ALA A 83 -10.77 -0.37 -4.10
C ALA A 83 -10.65 -1.90 -3.92
N GLU A 84 -11.53 -2.69 -4.53
CA GLU A 84 -11.41 -4.16 -4.54
C GLU A 84 -10.17 -4.60 -5.32
N THR A 85 -9.94 -4.04 -6.52
CA THR A 85 -8.72 -4.28 -7.28
C THR A 85 -7.48 -3.92 -6.47
N LYS A 86 -7.50 -2.77 -5.79
CA LYS A 86 -6.40 -2.35 -4.92
C LYS A 86 -6.18 -3.32 -3.75
N LEU A 87 -7.24 -3.85 -3.13
CA LEU A 87 -7.12 -4.87 -2.08
C LEU A 87 -6.47 -6.16 -2.58
N ILE A 88 -6.73 -6.57 -3.83
CA ILE A 88 -6.08 -7.73 -4.46
C ILE A 88 -4.58 -7.47 -4.62
N GLU A 89 -4.21 -6.30 -5.15
CA GLU A 89 -2.81 -5.89 -5.29
C GLU A 89 -2.10 -5.85 -3.93
N LEU A 90 -2.71 -5.21 -2.93
CA LEU A 90 -2.17 -5.14 -1.57
C LEU A 90 -2.03 -6.52 -0.93
N LYS A 91 -2.96 -7.45 -1.18
CA LYS A 91 -2.84 -8.83 -0.69
C LYS A 91 -1.62 -9.51 -1.29
N SER A 92 -1.39 -9.38 -2.59
CA SER A 92 -0.22 -9.93 -3.27
C SER A 92 1.10 -9.33 -2.75
N GLU A 93 1.13 -8.01 -2.56
CA GLU A 93 2.26 -7.31 -1.93
C GLU A 93 2.49 -7.81 -0.49
N TRP A 94 1.42 -8.01 0.28
CA TRP A 94 1.50 -8.50 1.66
C TRP A 94 2.03 -9.93 1.76
N GLU A 95 1.64 -10.81 0.84
CA GLU A 95 2.09 -12.21 0.80
C GLU A 95 3.60 -12.31 0.56
N THR A 96 4.16 -11.38 -0.22
CA THR A 96 5.59 -11.32 -0.57
C THR A 96 6.41 -10.40 0.34
N ALA A 97 5.76 -9.50 1.09
CA ALA A 97 6.42 -8.59 2.00
C ALA A 97 7.07 -9.30 3.20
N ASP A 98 8.16 -8.70 3.69
CA ASP A 98 8.92 -9.20 4.83
C ASP A 98 8.01 -9.30 6.07
N ARG A 99 8.07 -10.44 6.76
CA ARG A 99 7.30 -10.70 7.99
C ARG A 99 7.83 -9.88 9.17
N ALA A 100 9.01 -9.30 9.03
CA ALA A 100 9.60 -8.44 10.05
C ALA A 100 8.66 -7.26 10.36
N GLY A 101 8.32 -7.08 11.63
CA GLY A 101 7.38 -6.03 12.07
C GLY A 101 7.89 -4.62 11.78
N TYR A 102 6.99 -3.64 11.95
CA TYR A 102 7.26 -2.20 11.78
C TYR A 102 8.50 -1.72 12.55
N PHE A 103 8.77 -2.33 13.71
CA PHE A 103 9.90 -2.00 14.58
C PHE A 103 11.17 -2.82 14.33
N SER A 104 11.16 -3.73 13.36
CA SER A 104 12.37 -4.50 13.06
C SER A 104 13.46 -3.55 12.53
N ALA A 105 14.68 -3.72 13.05
CA ALA A 105 15.85 -2.98 12.56
C ALA A 105 16.00 -3.13 11.04
N LYS A 106 15.61 -4.30 10.49
CA LYS A 106 15.62 -4.58 9.06
C LYS A 106 14.64 -3.71 8.26
N ALA A 107 13.38 -3.58 8.69
CA ALA A 107 12.40 -2.73 8.02
C ALA A 107 12.81 -1.24 8.05
N ARG A 108 13.35 -0.76 9.18
CA ARG A 108 13.87 0.61 9.30
C ARG A 108 15.12 0.84 8.46
N ASN A 109 16.01 -0.14 8.36
CA ASN A 109 17.30 0.00 7.66
C ASN A 109 17.23 -0.26 6.15
N GLU A 110 16.18 -0.89 5.63
CA GLU A 110 16.07 -1.20 4.20
C GLU A 110 14.99 -0.35 3.50
N GLY A 111 14.25 0.47 4.24
CA GLY A 111 13.13 1.27 3.72
C GLY A 111 12.00 0.42 3.14
N ARG A 112 11.94 -0.85 3.53
CA ARG A 112 10.99 -1.83 2.98
C ARG A 112 9.61 -1.63 3.58
N VAL A 113 8.60 -1.82 2.74
CA VAL A 113 7.21 -1.78 3.18
C VAL A 113 6.94 -3.06 3.99
N SER A 114 6.59 -2.90 5.26
CA SER A 114 6.26 -4.03 6.13
C SER A 114 4.87 -4.57 5.83
N ARG A 115 4.63 -5.86 6.12
CA ARG A 115 3.28 -6.44 6.12
C ARG A 115 2.29 -5.61 6.93
N HIS A 116 2.73 -5.07 8.07
CA HIS A 116 1.89 -4.21 8.91
C HIS A 116 1.40 -2.97 8.16
N ALA A 117 2.31 -2.24 7.49
CA ALA A 117 1.95 -1.05 6.71
C ALA A 117 0.95 -1.38 5.58
N ILE A 118 1.15 -2.49 4.88
CA ILE A 118 0.23 -2.95 3.82
C ILE A 118 -1.13 -3.31 4.41
N SER A 119 -1.17 -4.02 5.55
CA SER A 119 -2.40 -4.33 6.27
C SER A 119 -3.13 -3.08 6.77
N GLU A 120 -2.42 -2.05 7.22
CA GLU A 120 -3.06 -0.78 7.62
C GLU A 120 -3.73 -0.08 6.44
N GLU A 121 -3.14 -0.15 5.25
CA GLU A 121 -3.74 0.37 4.03
C GLU A 121 -4.98 -0.42 3.61
N GLY A 122 -4.92 -1.75 3.66
CA GLY A 122 -6.09 -2.59 3.41
C GLY A 122 -7.22 -2.30 4.40
N TRP A 123 -6.90 -2.14 5.70
CA TRP A 123 -7.90 -1.78 6.71
C TRP A 123 -8.46 -0.37 6.52
N TRP A 124 -7.66 0.56 6.02
CA TRP A 124 -8.14 1.88 5.65
C TRP A 124 -9.21 1.80 4.56
N ILE A 125 -8.96 1.02 3.50
CA ILE A 125 -9.92 0.76 2.41
C ILE A 125 -11.20 0.10 2.96
N GLN A 126 -11.06 -0.94 3.80
CA GLN A 126 -12.21 -1.62 4.43
C GLN A 126 -13.11 -0.63 5.18
N THR A 127 -12.50 0.22 5.99
CA THR A 127 -13.24 1.15 6.86
C THR A 127 -13.89 2.28 6.09
N HIS A 128 -13.16 2.90 5.15
CA HIS A 128 -13.58 4.17 4.56
C HIS A 128 -14.28 4.03 3.21
N ILE A 129 -14.06 2.93 2.49
CA ILE A 129 -14.70 2.69 1.18
C ILE A 129 -15.78 1.61 1.30
N PHE A 130 -15.48 0.53 2.03
CA PHE A 130 -16.43 -0.58 2.18
C PHE A 130 -17.39 -0.41 3.37
N GLY A 131 -17.02 0.38 4.38
CA GLY A 131 -17.83 0.63 5.57
C GLY A 131 -17.67 -0.44 6.66
N THR A 132 -16.64 -1.28 6.56
CA THR A 132 -16.38 -2.40 7.46
C THR A 132 -15.60 -1.94 8.70
N GLY A 133 -16.06 -2.29 9.90
CA GLY A 133 -15.32 -2.06 11.14
C GLY A 133 -13.99 -2.83 11.18
N LYS A 134 -12.96 -2.22 11.78
CA LYS A 134 -11.65 -2.86 11.97
C LYS A 134 -11.76 -4.08 12.89
N SER A 135 -11.24 -5.22 12.47
CA SER A 135 -11.19 -6.46 13.27
C SER A 135 -9.75 -6.93 13.49
N MET A 136 -9.54 -7.92 14.38
CA MET A 136 -8.21 -8.52 14.63
C MET A 136 -7.66 -9.40 13.48
N GLY A 137 -8.21 -9.29 12.27
CA GLY A 137 -7.87 -10.15 11.13
C GLY A 137 -7.23 -9.39 9.99
N ASP A 138 -7.00 -10.08 8.88
CA ASP A 138 -6.53 -9.44 7.66
C ASP A 138 -7.68 -8.75 6.89
N PRO A 139 -7.42 -7.63 6.20
CA PRO A 139 -8.44 -6.87 5.45
C PRO A 139 -8.71 -7.44 4.04
N TRP A 140 -8.31 -8.68 3.75
CA TRP A 140 -8.31 -9.26 2.40
C TRP A 140 -9.66 -9.93 2.04
N PHE A 141 -10.75 -9.18 2.07
CA PHE A 141 -12.10 -9.69 1.79
C PHE A 141 -13.04 -8.60 1.25
N ILE A 142 -14.23 -8.99 0.78
CA ILE A 142 -15.37 -8.10 0.56
C ILE A 142 -16.57 -8.67 1.33
N GLU A 143 -17.50 -7.84 1.76
CA GLU A 143 -18.76 -8.33 2.35
C GLU A 143 -19.62 -9.02 1.26
N CYS A 144 -20.11 -10.22 1.55
CA CYS A 144 -20.95 -10.96 0.61
C CYS A 144 -22.26 -10.23 0.30
N LYS A 145 -22.62 -10.15 -0.98
CA LYS A 145 -23.93 -9.66 -1.43
C LYS A 145 -25.02 -10.63 -0.93
N GLY A 146 -26.15 -10.08 -0.47
CA GLY A 146 -27.31 -10.87 -0.04
C GLY A 146 -27.28 -11.35 1.41
N PHE A 147 -26.23 -11.04 2.17
CA PHE A 147 -26.16 -11.36 3.60
C PHE A 147 -26.04 -10.07 4.42
N LYS A 148 -27.16 -9.56 4.94
CA LYS A 148 -27.17 -8.44 5.90
C LYS A 148 -27.70 -8.93 7.23
N THR A 149 -26.80 -9.21 8.16
CA THR A 149 -27.17 -9.34 9.58
C THR A 149 -26.55 -8.18 10.33
N SER A 150 -27.21 -7.65 11.36
CA SER A 150 -26.77 -6.44 12.06
C SER A 150 -25.39 -6.57 12.71
N ASN A 151 -24.90 -7.79 12.94
CA ASN A 151 -23.71 -8.06 13.75
C ASN A 151 -22.71 -9.07 13.13
N VAL A 152 -22.98 -9.66 11.96
CA VAL A 152 -22.08 -10.64 11.32
C VAL A 152 -21.72 -10.20 9.91
N ILE A 153 -20.44 -9.93 9.71
CA ILE A 153 -19.86 -9.67 8.39
C ILE A 153 -19.49 -11.02 7.77
N ARG A 154 -20.24 -11.43 6.74
CA ARG A 154 -19.88 -12.60 5.94
C ARG A 154 -18.83 -12.18 4.91
N ARG A 155 -17.64 -12.78 5.02
CA ARG A 155 -16.48 -12.46 4.18
C ARG A 155 -16.51 -13.31 2.91
N CYS A 156 -16.56 -12.64 1.77
CA CYS A 156 -16.41 -13.24 0.45
C CYS A 156 -14.99 -13.02 -0.09
N PRO A 157 -14.52 -13.90 -0.98
CA PRO A 157 -13.22 -13.73 -1.64
C PRO A 157 -13.19 -12.44 -2.46
N LEU A 158 -12.01 -11.85 -2.55
CA LEU A 158 -11.73 -10.73 -3.45
C LEU A 158 -11.84 -11.17 -4.91
N GLY A 159 -12.23 -10.25 -5.80
CA GLY A 159 -12.27 -10.45 -7.26
C GLY A 159 -13.64 -10.87 -7.80
N LYS A 160 -14.64 -11.00 -6.93
CA LYS A 160 -16.03 -11.37 -7.29
C LYS A 160 -17.04 -10.29 -6.91
N GLY A 161 -16.62 -9.13 -6.39
CA GLY A 161 -17.55 -8.07 -6.00
C GLY A 161 -18.52 -8.50 -4.91
N GLY A 162 -18.11 -9.42 -4.02
CA GLY A 162 -18.95 -9.98 -2.96
C GLY A 162 -19.89 -11.11 -3.40
N GLU A 163 -19.72 -11.69 -4.58
CA GLU A 163 -20.40 -12.93 -4.96
C GLU A 163 -19.63 -14.15 -4.44
N GLU A 164 -20.35 -15.22 -4.06
CA GLU A 164 -19.76 -16.46 -3.53
C GLU A 164 -19.07 -17.31 -4.60
#